data_AF-A0A2T1LVK4-F1
#
_entry.id   AF-A0A2T1LVK4-F1
#
_cell.length_a   1.000
_cell.length_b   1.000
_cell.length_c   1.000
_cell.angle_alpha   90.00
_cell.angle_beta   90.00
_cell.angle_gamma   90.00
#
_symmetry.space_group_name_H-M   'P 1'
#
loop_
_entity.id
_entity.type
_entity.pdbx_description
1 polymer ?
#
loop_
_entity_poly.entity_id
_entity_poly.type
_entity_poly.pdbx_seq_one_letter_code
_entity_poly.pdbx_strand_id
1 'polypeptide(L)'
;MYEGFNSYAAEMAIANLISQHRKLKPLRFSTNQLLEVARSHPIGLKRLEAAEPYLKQEYGIPLKNGKIHLIWESLPSSVLLDYAFGIDAVFQYLGWSYGLDITVNVNDLSRKMAKQKKLFPLLKELQFERVGVCLLESGLVDPKEFLTKLPKNEHFCFSL
;
A
#
# COMPACT_ATOMS: atom_id res chain seq x y z
N MET A 1 -7.46 2.29 -25.10
CA MET A 1 -6.62 1.50 -24.19
C MET A 1 -5.22 2.06 -24.34
N TYR A 2 -4.71 2.82 -23.37
CA TYR A 2 -3.35 3.36 -23.46
C TYR A 2 -2.38 2.20 -23.29
N GLU A 3 -1.77 1.77 -24.39
CA GLU A 3 -0.66 0.81 -24.37
C GLU A 3 0.54 1.47 -23.68
N GLY A 4 0.88 1.02 -22.47
CA GLY A 4 2.12 1.41 -21.79
C GLY A 4 1.99 1.84 -20.33
N PHE A 5 0.78 2.06 -19.81
CA PHE A 5 0.59 2.47 -18.42
C PHE A 5 0.00 1.33 -17.59
N ASN A 6 0.83 0.69 -16.78
CA ASN A 6 0.48 -0.45 -15.93
C ASN A 6 0.52 -0.06 -14.44
N SER A 7 0.00 -0.93 -13.56
CA SER A 7 -0.09 -0.66 -12.12
C SER A 7 1.25 -0.32 -11.48
N TYR A 8 2.32 -1.02 -11.86
CA TYR A 8 3.66 -0.76 -11.34
C TYR A 8 4.17 0.65 -11.71
N ALA A 9 3.99 1.06 -12.97
CA ALA A 9 4.34 2.41 -13.40
C ALA A 9 3.54 3.49 -12.65
N ALA A 10 2.27 3.22 -12.34
CA ALA A 10 1.41 4.11 -11.55
C ALA A 10 1.92 4.28 -10.11
N GLU A 11 2.27 3.17 -9.46
CA GLU A 11 2.84 3.17 -8.11
C GLU A 11 4.16 3.95 -8.07
N MET A 12 5.02 3.77 -9.07
CA MET A 12 6.29 4.50 -9.18
C MET A 12 6.10 5.99 -9.43
N ALA A 13 5.11 6.39 -10.23
CA ALA A 13 4.80 7.81 -10.44
C ALA A 13 4.42 8.51 -9.12
N ILE A 14 3.57 7.86 -8.31
CA ILE A 14 3.17 8.37 -7.00
C ILE A 14 4.32 8.34 -5.99
N ALA A 15 5.11 7.26 -5.95
CA ALA A 15 6.28 7.17 -5.07
C ALA A 15 7.31 8.27 -5.39
N ASN A 16 7.57 8.52 -6.68
CA ASN A 16 8.46 9.59 -7.12
C ASN A 16 7.92 10.97 -6.70
N LEU A 17 6.63 11.23 -6.93
CA LEU A 17 5.98 12.47 -6.49
C LEU A 17 6.16 12.69 -4.98
N ILE A 18 5.88 11.67 -4.16
CA ILE A 18 6.01 11.73 -2.71
C ILE A 18 7.45 12.03 -2.30
N SER A 19 8.43 11.40 -2.95
CA SER A 19 9.85 11.56 -2.61
C SER A 19 10.41 12.94 -2.98
N GLN A 20 9.92 13.54 -4.07
CA GLN A 20 10.46 14.80 -4.63
C GLN A 20 9.71 16.03 -4.14
N HIS A 21 8.43 15.89 -3.76
CA HIS A 21 7.61 17.04 -3.42
C HIS A 21 7.79 17.47 -1.96
N ARG A 22 8.38 18.66 -1.73
CA ARG A 22 8.72 19.22 -0.40
C ARG A 22 7.63 19.21 0.68
N LYS A 23 6.35 19.19 0.30
CA LYS A 23 5.22 19.17 1.27
C LYS A 23 4.79 17.77 1.67
N LEU A 24 5.16 16.75 0.89
CA LEU A 24 4.86 15.35 1.17
C LEU A 24 6.06 14.78 1.92
N LYS A 25 5.81 14.22 3.10
CA LYS A 25 6.88 13.58 3.89
C LYS A 25 6.68 12.07 3.82
N PRO A 26 7.62 11.30 3.25
CA PRO A 26 7.52 9.85 3.23
C PRO A 26 7.40 9.29 4.66
N LEU A 27 6.44 8.40 4.87
CA LEU A 27 6.36 7.61 6.11
C LEU A 27 7.15 6.31 5.93
N ARG A 28 7.82 5.87 6.99
CA ARG A 28 8.58 4.62 6.99
C ARG A 28 8.16 3.77 8.17
N PHE A 29 7.88 2.50 7.89
CA PHE A 29 7.58 1.49 8.88
C PHE A 29 8.66 0.43 8.84
N SER A 30 9.04 -0.09 10.01
CA SER A 30 9.94 -1.24 10.05
C SER A 30 9.17 -2.53 9.76
N THR A 31 9.84 -3.52 9.17
CA THR A 31 9.25 -4.86 8.95
C THR A 31 8.72 -5.46 10.25
N ASN A 32 9.46 -5.33 11.35
CA ASN A 32 9.04 -5.84 12.65
C ASN A 32 7.77 -5.16 13.17
N GLN A 33 7.67 -3.84 13.06
CA GLN A 33 6.46 -3.09 13.44
C GLN A 33 5.24 -3.56 12.64
N LEU A 34 5.39 -3.74 11.33
CA LEU A 34 4.31 -4.22 10.46
C LEU A 34 3.87 -5.64 10.82
N LEU A 35 4.83 -6.54 11.08
CA LEU A 35 4.55 -7.91 11.50
C LEU A 35 3.87 -7.96 12.87
N GLU A 36 4.31 -7.16 13.83
CA GLU A 36 3.70 -7.08 15.15
C GLU A 36 2.23 -6.67 15.05
N VAL A 37 1.94 -5.58 14.33
CA VAL A 37 0.57 -5.09 14.13
C VAL A 37 -0.27 -6.09 13.32
N ALA A 38 0.28 -6.71 12.28
CA ALA A 38 -0.45 -7.71 11.51
C ALA A 38 -0.76 -8.97 12.34
N ARG A 39 0.18 -9.43 13.17
CA ARG A 39 0.01 -10.63 14.02
C ARG A 39 -0.91 -10.37 15.21
N SER A 40 -1.04 -9.13 15.69
CA SER A 40 -1.94 -8.79 16.80
C SER A 40 -3.42 -8.75 16.41
N HIS A 41 -3.74 -8.75 15.11
CA HIS A 41 -5.11 -8.66 14.60
C HIS A 41 -5.54 -9.92 13.81
N PRO A 42 -6.77 -10.44 14.02
CA PRO A 42 -7.29 -11.57 13.25
C PRO A 42 -7.32 -11.34 11.73
N ILE A 43 -7.58 -10.10 11.30
CA ILE A 43 -7.56 -9.77 9.87
C ILE A 43 -6.13 -9.73 9.31
N GLY A 44 -5.17 -9.22 10.08
CA GLY A 44 -3.76 -9.18 9.68
C GLY A 44 -3.18 -10.58 9.56
N LEU A 45 -3.45 -11.46 10.54
CA LEU A 45 -3.07 -12.89 10.47
C LEU A 45 -3.60 -13.56 9.21
N LYS A 46 -4.89 -13.41 8.91
CA LYS A 46 -5.49 -13.95 7.68
C LYS A 46 -4.83 -13.41 6.40
N ARG A 47 -4.38 -12.16 6.42
CA ARG A 47 -3.68 -11.55 5.26
C ARG A 47 -2.27 -12.12 5.11
N LEU A 48 -1.53 -12.30 6.21
CA LEU A 48 -0.23 -12.96 6.20
C LEU A 48 -0.34 -14.40 5.71
N GLU A 49 -1.29 -15.18 6.23
CA GLU A 49 -1.54 -16.56 5.79
C GLU A 49 -1.86 -16.64 4.29
N ALA A 50 -2.70 -15.74 3.79
CA ALA A 50 -3.05 -15.69 2.37
C ALA A 50 -1.88 -15.26 1.48
N ALA A 51 -0.97 -14.41 2.00
CA ALA A 51 0.19 -13.92 1.28
C ALA A 51 1.36 -14.92 1.26
N GLU A 52 1.50 -15.73 2.31
CA GLU A 52 2.61 -16.65 2.51
C GLU A 52 2.98 -17.51 1.29
N PRO A 53 2.05 -18.15 0.54
CA PRO A 53 2.42 -18.96 -0.61
C PRO A 53 3.09 -18.14 -1.73
N TYR A 54 2.63 -16.90 -1.96
CA TYR A 54 3.22 -16.00 -2.96
C TYR A 54 4.58 -15.50 -2.50
N LEU A 55 4.68 -15.09 -1.23
CA LEU A 55 5.93 -14.61 -0.64
C LEU A 55 7.01 -15.70 -0.59
N LYS A 56 6.63 -16.97 -0.39
CA LYS A 56 7.55 -18.11 -0.51
C LYS A 56 8.08 -18.27 -1.93
N GLN A 57 7.28 -18.02 -2.96
CA GLN A 57 7.76 -18.14 -4.34
C GLN A 57 8.78 -17.05 -4.69
N GLU A 58 8.57 -15.83 -4.19
CA GLU A 58 9.42 -14.68 -4.52
C GLU A 58 10.64 -14.53 -3.59
N TYR A 59 10.47 -14.77 -2.30
CA TYR A 59 11.46 -14.48 -1.25
C TYR A 59 11.87 -15.72 -0.45
N GLY A 60 11.34 -16.89 -0.78
CA GLY A 60 11.58 -18.10 -0.03
C GLY A 60 12.99 -18.65 -0.22
N ILE A 61 13.53 -19.23 0.85
CA ILE A 61 14.83 -19.88 0.87
C ILE A 61 14.61 -21.40 0.74
N PRO A 62 15.20 -22.06 -0.28
CA PRO A 62 15.11 -23.50 -0.40
C PRO A 62 15.91 -24.17 0.72
N LEU A 63 15.25 -25.07 1.46
CA LEU A 63 15.89 -25.89 2.47
C LEU A 63 16.40 -27.20 1.86
N LYS A 64 17.36 -27.85 2.52
CA LYS A 64 17.93 -29.15 2.09
C LYS A 64 16.91 -30.27 1.92
N ASN A 65 15.74 -30.16 2.57
CA ASN A 65 14.64 -31.12 2.48
C ASN A 65 13.65 -30.81 1.33
N GLY A 66 13.99 -29.89 0.43
CA GLY A 66 13.14 -29.49 -0.70
C GLY A 66 11.97 -28.57 -0.32
N LYS A 67 11.80 -28.21 0.95
CA LYS A 67 10.78 -27.24 1.39
C LYS A 67 11.29 -25.81 1.19
N ILE A 68 10.37 -24.89 0.94
CA ILE A 68 10.66 -23.46 0.88
C ILE A 68 10.31 -22.83 2.24
N HIS A 69 11.28 -22.15 2.84
CA HIS A 69 11.13 -21.43 4.10
C HIS A 69 11.09 -19.92 3.86
N LEU A 70 10.20 -19.22 4.56
CA LEU A 70 10.08 -17.77 4.50
C LEU A 70 10.55 -17.16 5.81
N ILE A 71 11.51 -16.25 5.74
CA ILE A 71 11.93 -15.43 6.87
C ILE A 71 11.19 -14.09 6.80
N TRP A 72 10.08 -13.98 7.51
CA TRP A 72 9.19 -12.81 7.46
C TRP A 72 9.91 -11.51 7.77
N GLU A 73 10.82 -11.53 8.74
CA GLU A 73 11.56 -10.39 9.24
C GLU A 73 12.59 -9.86 8.22
N SER A 74 12.92 -10.64 7.20
CA SER A 74 13.77 -10.22 6.08
C SER A 74 13.01 -9.58 4.92
N LEU A 75 11.67 -9.62 4.94
CA LEU A 75 10.87 -9.04 3.87
C LEU A 75 10.97 -7.52 3.86
N PRO A 76 11.02 -6.88 2.68
CA PRO A 76 10.91 -5.44 2.59
C PRO A 76 9.60 -4.94 3.21
N SER A 77 9.66 -3.82 3.92
CA SER A 77 8.47 -3.23 4.55
C SER A 77 7.38 -2.88 3.53
N SER A 78 7.77 -2.49 2.30
CA SER A 78 6.84 -2.23 1.20
C SER A 78 6.04 -3.47 0.80
N VAL A 79 6.68 -4.64 0.78
CA VAL A 79 6.01 -5.92 0.48
C VAL A 79 4.99 -6.24 1.56
N LEU A 80 5.31 -6.03 2.83
CA LEU A 80 4.33 -6.22 3.91
C LEU A 80 3.19 -5.19 3.85
N LEU A 81 3.47 -3.93 3.53
CA LEU A 81 2.44 -2.91 3.36
C LEU A 81 1.42 -3.30 2.28
N ASP A 82 1.86 -3.83 1.14
CA ASP A 82 0.94 -4.32 0.12
C ASP A 82 0.22 -5.60 0.57
N TYR A 83 0.95 -6.67 0.88
CA TYR A 83 0.35 -7.98 1.11
C TYR A 83 -0.48 -8.07 2.40
N ALA A 84 -0.04 -7.44 3.49
CA ALA A 84 -0.80 -7.44 4.75
C ALA A 84 -1.80 -6.27 4.82
N PHE A 85 -1.37 -5.06 4.46
CA PHE A 85 -2.14 -3.84 4.71
C PHE A 85 -2.86 -3.28 3.46
N GLY A 86 -2.53 -3.78 2.27
CA GLY A 86 -3.13 -3.36 1.00
C GLY A 86 -2.80 -1.92 0.62
N ILE A 87 -1.61 -1.41 0.99
CA ILE A 87 -1.21 -0.02 0.77
C ILE A 87 0.06 0.02 -0.08
N ASP A 88 0.02 0.80 -1.16
CA ASP A 88 1.11 0.95 -2.12
C ASP A 88 1.98 2.19 -1.81
N ALA A 89 1.36 3.24 -1.27
CA ALA A 89 2.04 4.50 -0.95
C ALA A 89 1.63 5.07 0.40
N VAL A 90 2.62 5.58 1.14
CA VAL A 90 2.45 6.12 2.50
C VAL A 90 3.20 7.45 2.67
N PHE A 91 2.54 8.45 3.23
CA PHE A 91 3.14 9.77 3.43
C PHE A 91 2.37 10.61 4.45
N GLN A 92 2.99 11.67 4.95
CA GLN A 92 2.33 12.73 5.69
C GLN A 92 2.11 13.97 4.85
N TYR A 93 0.95 14.59 5.02
CA TYR A 93 0.60 15.88 4.44
C TYR A 93 -0.31 16.66 5.38
N LEU A 94 0.04 17.93 5.64
CA LEU A 94 -0.69 18.82 6.55
C LEU A 94 -0.97 18.21 7.94
N GLY A 95 0.00 17.45 8.46
CA GLY A 95 -0.09 16.80 9.78
C GLY A 95 -0.84 15.47 9.78
N TRP A 96 -1.46 15.07 8.67
CA TRP A 96 -2.19 13.80 8.55
C TRP A 96 -1.34 12.71 7.92
N SER A 97 -1.43 11.49 8.43
CA SER A 97 -0.84 10.28 7.84
C SER A 97 -1.78 9.65 6.81
N TYR A 98 -1.30 9.55 5.56
CA TYR A 98 -2.02 9.02 4.41
C TYR A 98 -1.49 7.65 3.99
N GLY A 99 -2.42 6.73 3.68
CA GLY A 99 -2.15 5.46 2.99
C GLY A 99 -2.98 5.35 1.71
N LEU A 100 -2.35 5.03 0.59
CA LEU A 100 -3.00 4.92 -0.72
C LEU A 100 -2.85 3.52 -1.31
N ASP A 101 -3.96 3.02 -1.85
CA ASP A 101 -4.05 1.85 -2.73
C ASP A 101 -4.25 2.36 -4.17
N ILE A 102 -3.24 2.19 -5.02
CA ILE A 102 -3.17 2.76 -6.35
C ILE A 102 -3.75 1.77 -7.35
N THR A 103 -4.51 2.26 -8.32
CA THR A 103 -5.05 1.43 -9.40
C THR A 103 -5.10 2.22 -10.69
N VAL A 104 -4.91 1.53 -11.81
CA VAL A 104 -5.20 2.05 -13.15
C VAL A 104 -6.52 1.49 -13.70
N ASN A 105 -7.13 0.56 -12.98
CA ASN A 105 -8.37 -0.10 -13.35
C ASN A 105 -9.56 0.53 -12.60
N VAL A 106 -10.39 1.27 -13.33
CA VAL A 106 -11.62 1.89 -12.80
C VAL A 106 -12.60 0.85 -12.24
N ASN A 107 -12.65 -0.36 -12.82
CA ASN A 107 -13.58 -1.40 -12.40
C ASN A 107 -13.21 -1.99 -11.02
N ASP A 108 -11.97 -1.78 -10.57
CA ASP A 108 -11.49 -2.27 -9.28
C ASP A 108 -11.73 -1.29 -8.12
N LEU A 109 -12.17 -0.06 -8.39
CA LEU A 109 -12.34 0.99 -7.38
C LEU A 109 -13.24 0.54 -6.22
N SER A 110 -14.46 0.08 -6.53
CA SER A 110 -15.43 -0.36 -5.51
C SER A 110 -14.88 -1.51 -4.67
N ARG A 111 -14.18 -2.47 -5.31
CA ARG A 111 -13.56 -3.61 -4.63
C ARG A 111 -12.41 -3.17 -3.72
N LYS A 112 -11.51 -2.32 -4.22
CA LYS A 112 -10.37 -1.78 -3.44
C LYS A 112 -10.87 -0.92 -2.28
N MET A 113 -11.86 -0.06 -2.48
CA MET A 113 -12.47 0.72 -1.39
C MET A 113 -13.10 -0.17 -0.31
N ALA A 114 -13.83 -1.21 -0.70
CA ALA A 114 -14.41 -2.16 0.26
C ALA A 114 -13.32 -2.92 1.03
N LYS A 115 -12.22 -3.30 0.36
CA LYS A 115 -11.02 -3.88 0.99
C LYS A 115 -10.41 -2.91 2.02
N GLN A 116 -10.21 -1.65 1.65
CA GLN A 116 -9.64 -0.63 2.54
C GLN A 116 -10.48 -0.41 3.80
N LYS A 117 -11.81 -0.33 3.67
CA LYS A 117 -12.70 -0.22 4.84
C LYS A 117 -12.56 -1.40 5.80
N LYS A 118 -12.37 -2.62 5.28
CA LYS A 118 -12.17 -3.82 6.11
C LYS A 118 -10.80 -3.81 6.81
N LEU A 119 -9.75 -3.34 6.12
CA LEU A 119 -8.39 -3.26 6.64
C LEU A 119 -8.18 -2.07 7.58
N PHE A 120 -9.11 -1.13 7.61
CA PHE A 120 -8.93 0.11 8.34
C PHE A 120 -8.66 0.00 9.84
N PRO A 121 -9.28 -0.92 10.60
CA PRO A 121 -8.90 -1.14 11.99
C PRO A 121 -7.41 -1.47 12.16
N LEU A 122 -6.86 -2.29 11.26
CA LEU A 122 -5.45 -2.64 11.24
C LEU A 122 -4.57 -1.43 10.86
N LEU A 123 -5.03 -0.58 9.93
CA LEU A 123 -4.34 0.64 9.51
C LEU A 123 -4.33 1.72 10.61
N LYS A 124 -5.35 1.78 11.47
CA LYS A 124 -5.38 2.72 12.61
C LYS A 124 -4.27 2.43 13.63
N GLU A 125 -3.90 1.17 13.83
CA GLU A 125 -2.78 0.79 14.71
C GLU A 125 -1.43 1.33 14.19
N LEU A 126 -1.30 1.51 12.87
CA LEU A 126 -0.16 2.18 12.24
C LEU A 126 -0.32 3.70 12.19
N GLN A 127 -1.31 4.25 12.87
CA GLN A 127 -1.62 5.69 12.92
C GLN A 127 -1.96 6.28 11.55
N PHE A 128 -2.50 5.48 10.63
CA PHE A 128 -3.12 6.04 9.43
C PHE A 128 -4.42 6.74 9.78
N GLU A 129 -4.49 8.01 9.40
CA GLU A 129 -5.67 8.83 9.65
C GLU A 129 -6.53 8.98 8.40
N ARG A 130 -5.92 8.80 7.22
CA ARG A 130 -6.53 9.00 5.91
C ARG A 130 -6.13 7.85 5.00
N VAL A 131 -7.09 7.03 4.61
CA VAL A 131 -6.83 5.87 3.75
C VAL A 131 -7.75 5.91 2.54
N GLY A 132 -7.18 5.75 1.35
CA GLY A 132 -7.98 5.83 0.14
C GLY A 132 -7.43 5.07 -1.04
N VAL A 133 -8.25 5.04 -2.09
CA VAL A 133 -7.89 4.47 -3.38
C VAL A 133 -7.59 5.61 -4.35
N CYS A 134 -6.47 5.53 -5.06
CA CYS A 134 -6.09 6.50 -6.08
C CYS A 134 -6.21 5.84 -7.46
N LEU A 135 -7.13 6.33 -8.29
CA LEU A 135 -7.20 5.93 -9.70
C LEU A 135 -6.25 6.83 -10.50
N LEU A 136 -5.22 6.24 -11.11
CA LEU A 136 -4.39 6.95 -12.08
C LEU A 136 -4.92 6.62 -13.49
N GLU A 137 -5.48 7.64 -14.14
CA GLU A 137 -5.99 7.55 -15.52
C GLU A 137 -4.87 7.80 -16.54
N SER A 138 -3.79 8.47 -16.11
CA SER A 138 -2.60 8.72 -16.93
C SER A 138 -1.30 8.52 -16.14
N GLY A 139 -0.18 8.33 -16.85
CA GLY A 139 1.15 8.20 -16.24
C GLY A 139 1.80 9.52 -15.79
N LEU A 140 1.14 10.65 -16.02
CA LEU A 140 1.59 11.95 -15.57
C LEU A 140 0.80 12.35 -14.33
N VAL A 141 1.50 12.68 -13.25
CA VAL A 141 0.88 13.17 -12.03
C VAL A 141 1.31 14.61 -11.81
N ASP A 142 0.41 15.57 -11.98
CA ASP A 142 0.66 16.96 -11.59
C ASP A 142 0.66 17.05 -10.06
N PRO A 143 1.77 17.46 -9.42
CA PRO A 143 1.84 17.63 -7.97
C PRO A 143 0.76 18.56 -7.41
N LYS A 144 0.38 19.61 -8.15
CA LYS A 144 -0.65 20.55 -7.69
C LYS A 144 -2.01 19.86 -7.67
N GLU A 145 -2.34 19.16 -8.73
CA GLU A 145 -3.58 18.39 -8.85
C GLU A 145 -3.69 17.30 -7.79
N PHE A 146 -2.60 16.56 -7.56
CA PHE A 146 -2.53 15.57 -6.50
C PHE A 146 -2.91 16.17 -5.15
N LEU A 147 -2.28 17.28 -4.78
CA LEU A 147 -2.51 17.91 -3.48
C LEU A 147 -3.88 18.57 -3.32
N THR A 148 -4.47 19.10 -4.38
CA THR A 148 -5.81 19.72 -4.33
C THR A 148 -6.90 18.67 -4.26
N LYS A 149 -6.69 17.50 -4.89
CA LYS A 149 -7.63 16.38 -4.85
C LYS A 149 -7.50 15.52 -3.60
N LEU A 150 -6.43 15.64 -2.81
CA LEU A 150 -6.27 14.89 -1.55
C LEU A 150 -7.42 15.18 -0.57
N PRO A 151 -8.27 14.19 -0.28
CA PRO A 151 -9.43 14.41 0.56
C PRO A 151 -9.06 14.53 2.04
N LYS A 152 -9.93 15.21 2.79
CA LYS A 152 -9.82 15.34 4.26
C LYS A 152 -10.64 14.29 5.01
N ASN A 153 -11.37 13.42 4.30
CA ASN A 153 -12.18 12.36 4.89
C ASN A 153 -11.31 11.15 5.27
N GLU A 154 -11.69 10.44 6.33
CA GLU A 154 -11.00 9.23 6.81
C GLU A 154 -10.84 8.17 5.71
N HIS A 155 -11.92 7.98 4.92
CA HIS A 155 -11.95 7.13 3.76
C HIS A 155 -12.22 7.94 2.50
N PHE A 156 -11.47 7.66 1.44
CA PHE A 156 -11.66 8.40 0.20
C PHE A 156 -11.27 7.62 -1.06
N CYS A 157 -11.71 8.16 -2.19
CA CYS A 157 -11.29 7.76 -3.51
C CYS A 157 -11.17 9.03 -4.36
N PHE A 158 -10.16 9.10 -5.22
CA PHE A 158 -9.98 10.20 -6.15
C PHE A 158 -9.23 9.72 -7.39
N SER A 159 -9.39 10.43 -8.51
CA SER A 159 -8.71 10.15 -9.77
C SER A 159 -7.73 11.26 -10.15
N LEU A 160 -6.66 10.87 -10.85
CA LEU A 160 -5.60 11.73 -11.39
C LEU A 160 -5.33 11.41 -12.85
#